data_AF-A0A6C0C3F6-F1
#
_entry.id   AF-A0A6C0C3F6-F1
#
_cell.length_a   1.000
_cell.length_b   1.000
_cell.length_c   1.000
_cell.angle_alpha   90.00
_cell.angle_beta   90.00
_cell.angle_gamma   90.00
#
_symmetry.space_group_name_H-M   'P 1'
#
loop_
_entity.id
_entity.type
_entity.pdbx_description
1 polymer ?
#
loop_
_entity_poly.entity_id
_entity_poly.type
_entity_poly.pdbx_seq_one_letter_code
_entity_poly.pdbx_strand_id
1 'polypeptide(L)'
;MNPSSQYKNHVKQMHVKQMHVKQMHGKQMHGKQMHGKQMHVESKNKKSINIKNIEAFTPIPTAIKLKPPEPIQSNEDCSVFNYPILDTINTDFKQVSQTYNKVTICPYFVTTCKNRSGVYKPYIQYLLYKYPSEDKKYGNLLVFPFTIVRPNINVQVTADKLLKSVIKTKIAPKGFIQDNNTIFVFYDLSSVDEYSSIPRAEQQWLKLIKQSNNLWWVLIDEICNHRKSLNFPIHKSVTNLFYNNPILIYLKQNMKNIDIPIVAYYGNYYKFLPIISSLGQKPTAWPNLEFGPYFYFTSYTGAFRYAGWTSNYQQRNVYDRDISDEDGKLTKGGIIRFAVFMEKTDVLLDVRKNIIQKYINDTENEWAKRFNSLYIGKVPRVNNSVWYINPKLVVKKFEQQLPLSMHLVDMNSLKSTWDPLYNGYQIE
;
A
#
# COMPACT_ATOMS: atom_id res chain seq x y z
N MET A 1 -43.15 -69.55 -18.93
CA MET A 1 -41.69 -69.67 -18.79
C MET A 1 -41.27 -68.98 -17.50
N ASN A 2 -40.76 -69.76 -16.55
CA ASN A 2 -40.08 -69.32 -15.32
C ASN A 2 -38.62 -68.87 -15.67
N PRO A 3 -37.80 -68.26 -14.78
CA PRO A 3 -38.09 -67.86 -13.39
C PRO A 3 -37.43 -66.54 -12.89
N SER A 4 -37.92 -66.08 -11.73
CA SER A 4 -37.26 -65.46 -10.55
C SER A 4 -35.90 -64.74 -10.66
N SER A 5 -35.78 -63.56 -10.03
CA SER A 5 -34.91 -63.40 -8.84
C SER A 5 -35.17 -62.10 -8.06
N GLN A 6 -35.24 -62.27 -6.73
CA GLN A 6 -35.22 -61.25 -5.68
C GLN A 6 -33.77 -60.87 -5.36
N TYR A 7 -33.47 -59.60 -5.05
CA TYR A 7 -32.36 -59.19 -4.15
C TYR A 7 -32.67 -57.77 -3.61
N LYS A 8 -33.23 -57.65 -2.40
CA LYS A 8 -32.57 -57.47 -1.09
C LYS A 8 -31.96 -56.07 -0.84
N ASN A 9 -32.66 -55.36 0.03
CA ASN A 9 -32.25 -54.16 0.76
C ASN A 9 -30.93 -54.37 1.53
N HIS A 10 -30.02 -53.38 1.46
CA HIS A 10 -29.03 -53.14 2.50
C HIS A 10 -28.91 -51.64 2.77
N VAL A 11 -29.63 -51.19 3.80
CA VAL A 11 -29.40 -49.91 4.47
C VAL A 11 -28.19 -50.08 5.39
N LYS A 12 -27.06 -49.45 5.05
CA LYS A 12 -25.92 -49.31 5.97
C LYS A 12 -26.22 -48.19 6.97
N GLN A 13 -26.54 -48.58 8.20
CA GLN A 13 -26.47 -47.70 9.38
C GLN A 13 -25.02 -47.26 9.59
N MET A 14 -24.75 -45.95 9.52
CA MET A 14 -23.52 -45.38 10.06
C MET A 14 -23.77 -44.96 11.51
N HIS A 15 -23.07 -45.61 12.43
CA HIS A 15 -23.01 -45.24 13.84
C HIS A 15 -22.35 -43.86 14.01
N VAL A 16 -23.12 -42.93 14.57
CA VAL A 16 -22.63 -41.65 15.09
C VAL A 16 -21.97 -41.93 16.44
N LYS A 17 -20.63 -41.86 16.49
CA LYS A 17 -19.89 -41.83 17.75
C LYS A 17 -20.12 -40.48 18.43
N GLN A 18 -20.87 -40.49 19.52
CA GLN A 18 -20.96 -39.40 20.49
C GLN A 18 -19.56 -39.12 21.08
N MET A 19 -19.05 -37.91 20.87
CA MET A 19 -17.89 -37.41 21.62
C MET A 19 -18.39 -36.72 22.89
N HIS A 20 -18.06 -37.32 24.03
CA HIS A 20 -18.24 -36.71 25.35
C HIS A 20 -17.37 -35.46 25.50
N VAL A 21 -18.03 -34.32 25.71
CA VAL A 21 -17.40 -33.08 26.18
C VAL A 21 -17.12 -33.23 27.67
N LYS A 22 -15.85 -33.43 28.04
CA LYS A 22 -15.40 -33.33 29.43
C LYS A 22 -15.32 -31.85 29.82
N GLN A 23 -16.13 -31.46 30.80
CA GLN A 23 -16.01 -30.21 31.54
C GLN A 23 -14.60 -30.11 32.16
N MET A 24 -13.88 -29.03 31.86
CA MET A 24 -12.69 -28.65 32.61
C MET A 24 -13.07 -27.62 33.67
N HIS A 25 -12.86 -28.00 34.93
CA HIS A 25 -12.94 -27.09 36.08
C HIS A 25 -11.80 -26.08 36.05
N GLY A 26 -12.15 -24.81 36.26
CA GLY A 26 -11.21 -23.72 36.44
C GLY A 26 -10.44 -23.88 37.75
N LYS A 27 -9.12 -23.88 37.67
CA LYS A 27 -8.23 -23.64 38.81
C LYS A 27 -7.79 -22.17 38.77
N GLN A 28 -8.14 -21.45 39.84
CA GLN A 28 -7.54 -20.19 40.22
C GLN A 28 -6.02 -20.33 40.28
N MET A 29 -5.29 -19.40 39.67
CA MET A 29 -3.87 -19.21 39.85
C MET A 29 -3.66 -17.86 40.52
N HIS A 30 -3.27 -17.89 41.80
CA HIS A 30 -2.75 -16.73 42.51
C HIS A 30 -1.29 -16.48 42.11
N GLY A 31 -0.89 -15.22 42.25
CA GLY A 31 0.25 -14.63 41.56
C GLY A 31 1.62 -14.97 42.13
N LYS A 32 2.65 -14.64 41.34
CA LYS A 32 3.97 -14.26 41.83
C LYS A 32 4.47 -13.07 41.02
N GLN A 33 4.67 -11.96 41.71
CA GLN A 33 5.48 -10.83 41.25
C GLN A 33 6.89 -11.33 40.90
N MET A 34 7.35 -11.00 39.70
CA MET A 34 8.73 -11.20 39.28
C MET A 34 9.39 -9.83 39.19
N HIS A 35 10.28 -9.54 40.14
CA HIS A 35 11.21 -8.42 40.04
C HIS A 35 12.18 -8.67 38.88
N GLY A 36 12.09 -7.84 37.84
CA GLY A 36 13.05 -7.82 36.74
C GLY A 36 14.35 -7.14 37.18
N LYS A 37 15.41 -7.93 37.38
CA LYS A 37 16.79 -7.43 37.41
C LYS A 37 17.16 -6.86 36.04
N GLN A 38 17.64 -5.62 36.00
CA GLN A 38 18.26 -5.00 34.84
C GLN A 38 19.46 -5.84 34.38
N MET A 39 19.37 -6.42 33.18
CA MET A 39 20.55 -6.90 32.47
C MET A 39 21.12 -5.76 31.63
N HIS A 40 22.28 -5.27 32.03
CA HIS A 40 23.17 -4.49 31.18
C HIS A 40 23.62 -5.39 30.02
N VAL A 41 23.12 -5.11 28.81
CA VAL A 41 23.61 -5.72 27.58
C VAL A 41 24.54 -4.72 26.90
N GLU A 42 25.83 -5.05 26.90
CA GLU A 42 26.86 -4.33 26.14
C GLU A 42 26.55 -4.33 24.64
N SER A 43 26.53 -3.13 24.07
CA SER A 43 26.23 -2.83 22.69
C SER A 43 27.41 -3.16 21.76
N LYS A 44 27.53 -4.41 21.32
CA LYS A 44 28.44 -4.77 20.21
C LYS A 44 27.84 -4.36 18.85
N ASN A 45 28.53 -3.44 18.17
CA ASN A 45 28.42 -3.03 16.75
C ASN A 45 27.02 -3.06 16.10
N LYS A 46 26.24 -1.99 16.30
CA LYS A 46 25.03 -1.71 15.52
C LYS A 46 25.41 -0.93 14.25
N LYS A 47 25.26 -1.57 13.08
CA LYS A 47 25.56 -0.98 11.76
C LYS A 47 24.62 0.20 11.48
N SER A 48 25.17 1.36 11.15
CA SER A 48 24.44 2.47 10.52
C SER A 48 23.96 2.08 9.13
N ILE A 49 22.91 2.73 8.64
CA ILE A 49 22.46 2.54 7.25
C ILE A 49 23.54 3.11 6.33
N ASN A 50 24.10 2.27 5.45
CA ASN A 50 25.03 2.70 4.42
C ASN A 50 24.29 2.71 3.08
N ILE A 51 23.92 3.90 2.60
CA ILE A 51 23.20 4.08 1.35
C ILE A 51 24.23 4.06 0.22
N LYS A 52 24.36 2.91 -0.45
CA LYS A 52 25.13 2.83 -1.70
C LYS A 52 24.45 3.71 -2.77
N ASN A 53 25.26 4.29 -3.65
CA ASN A 53 24.85 5.20 -4.71
C ASN A 53 23.51 4.80 -5.35
N ILE A 54 22.59 5.77 -5.43
CA ILE A 54 21.37 5.67 -6.23
C ILE A 54 21.80 5.34 -7.65
N GLU A 55 21.54 4.12 -8.11
CA GLU A 55 21.82 3.72 -9.50
C GLU A 55 21.14 4.69 -10.46
N ALA A 56 21.85 5.05 -11.53
CA ALA A 56 21.31 5.89 -12.59
C ALA A 56 20.07 5.19 -13.19
N PHE A 57 18.91 5.82 -13.01
CA PHE A 57 17.63 5.28 -13.45
C PHE A 57 17.61 5.08 -14.96
N THR A 58 17.12 3.93 -15.41
CA THR A 58 16.84 3.71 -16.83
C THR A 58 15.51 4.42 -17.16
N PRO A 59 15.51 5.46 -18.01
CA PRO A 59 14.25 6.02 -18.50
C PRO A 59 13.49 4.93 -19.26
N ILE A 60 12.18 4.87 -19.06
CA ILE A 60 11.31 4.00 -19.87
C ILE A 60 11.51 4.42 -21.34
N PRO A 61 11.75 3.49 -22.28
CA PRO A 61 11.63 3.78 -23.70
C PRO A 61 10.16 4.06 -24.00
N THR A 62 9.71 5.29 -23.72
CA THR A 62 8.44 5.79 -24.22
C THR A 62 8.66 6.06 -25.70
N ALA A 63 8.34 5.08 -26.54
CA ALA A 63 8.13 5.32 -27.97
C ALA A 63 7.09 6.44 -28.21
N ILE A 64 6.29 6.76 -27.19
CA ILE A 64 5.32 7.85 -27.15
C ILE A 64 5.73 8.83 -26.05
N LYS A 65 6.34 9.96 -26.43
CA LYS A 65 6.45 11.14 -25.55
C LYS A 65 5.04 11.71 -25.34
N LEU A 66 4.30 11.19 -24.37
CA LEU A 66 3.05 11.81 -23.95
C LEU A 66 3.40 13.13 -23.28
N LYS A 67 2.96 14.25 -23.86
CA LYS A 67 2.87 15.49 -23.10
C LYS A 67 1.89 15.24 -21.95
N PRO A 68 2.28 15.44 -20.67
CA PRO A 68 1.32 15.35 -19.59
C PRO A 68 0.17 16.32 -19.91
N PRO A 69 -1.10 15.90 -19.73
CA PRO A 69 -2.23 16.78 -19.96
C PRO A 69 -2.09 18.04 -19.08
N GLU A 70 -2.40 19.19 -19.66
CA GLU A 70 -2.44 20.45 -18.92
C GLU A 70 -3.41 20.29 -17.74
N PRO A 71 -3.05 20.80 -16.55
CA PRO A 71 -3.87 20.61 -15.35
C PRO A 71 -5.25 21.22 -15.58
N ILE A 72 -6.28 20.37 -15.54
CA ILE A 72 -7.67 20.81 -15.40
C ILE A 72 -7.76 21.41 -13.98
N GLN A 73 -7.79 22.73 -13.89
CA GLN A 73 -7.97 23.42 -12.61
C GLN A 73 -9.38 23.10 -12.09
N SER A 74 -9.46 22.40 -10.96
CA SER A 74 -10.73 22.28 -10.24
C SER A 74 -11.09 23.64 -9.63
N ASN A 75 -12.36 24.05 -9.77
CA ASN A 75 -12.88 25.28 -9.14
C ASN A 75 -12.94 25.21 -7.60
N GLU A 76 -12.73 24.03 -6.99
CA GLU A 76 -12.55 23.91 -5.55
C GLU A 76 -11.12 24.32 -5.18
N ASP A 77 -11.02 25.24 -4.22
CA ASP A 77 -9.77 25.85 -3.81
C ASP A 77 -8.91 24.85 -3.01
N CYS A 78 -8.27 23.95 -3.74
CA CYS A 78 -7.21 23.07 -3.26
C CYS A 78 -6.00 23.84 -2.71
N SER A 79 -6.03 25.18 -2.63
CA SER A 79 -4.99 25.99 -2.00
C SER A 79 -5.13 26.11 -0.47
N VAL A 80 -6.30 25.78 0.10
CA VAL A 80 -6.58 25.93 1.54
C VAL A 80 -6.51 24.58 2.27
N PHE A 81 -5.32 24.00 2.35
CA PHE A 81 -5.05 22.88 3.25
C PHE A 81 -3.84 23.19 4.13
N ASN A 82 -3.85 22.62 5.32
CA ASN A 82 -2.77 22.73 6.28
C ASN A 82 -2.33 21.33 6.71
N TYR A 83 -1.03 21.12 6.78
CA TYR A 83 -0.48 19.99 7.51
C TYR A 83 -0.06 20.47 8.91
N PRO A 84 -0.86 20.20 9.96
CA PRO A 84 -0.66 20.76 11.30
C PRO A 84 0.51 20.12 12.07
N ILE A 85 1.60 19.76 11.38
CA ILE A 85 2.77 19.11 11.98
C ILE A 85 3.42 19.95 13.08
N LEU A 86 3.39 21.28 12.94
CA LEU A 86 3.93 22.23 13.92
C LEU A 86 3.22 22.18 15.27
N ASP A 87 1.99 21.66 15.33
CA ASP A 87 1.24 21.49 16.58
C ASP A 87 1.82 20.34 17.44
N THR A 88 2.71 19.51 16.87
CA THR A 88 3.24 18.30 17.51
C THR A 88 4.77 18.31 17.63
N ILE A 89 5.47 18.87 16.64
CA ILE A 89 6.93 18.85 16.62
C ILE A 89 7.51 20.02 17.42
N ASN A 90 8.64 19.79 18.08
CA ASN A 90 9.43 20.85 18.68
C ASN A 90 10.34 21.48 17.62
N THR A 91 10.30 22.81 17.50
CA THR A 91 11.11 23.56 16.54
C THR A 91 12.44 24.05 17.13
N ASP A 92 12.57 24.09 18.46
CA ASP A 92 13.77 24.51 19.17
C ASP A 92 14.68 23.32 19.45
N PHE A 93 15.63 23.08 18.54
CA PHE A 93 16.63 22.01 18.67
C PHE A 93 17.54 22.13 19.90
N LYS A 94 17.52 23.26 20.63
CA LYS A 94 18.22 23.38 21.92
C LYS A 94 17.54 22.58 23.03
N GLN A 95 16.26 22.25 22.87
CA GLN A 95 15.47 21.48 23.85
C GLN A 95 15.61 19.96 23.69
N VAL A 96 16.46 19.50 22.77
CA VAL A 96 16.78 18.09 22.66
C VAL A 96 17.44 17.61 23.96
N SER A 97 16.87 16.58 24.59
CA SER A 97 17.51 15.93 25.74
C SER A 97 18.80 15.22 25.31
N GLN A 98 19.82 15.25 26.16
CA GLN A 98 21.14 14.64 25.89
C GLN A 98 21.11 13.10 25.81
N THR A 99 20.03 12.47 26.24
CA THR A 99 19.90 11.01 26.28
C THR A 99 19.30 10.45 24.98
N TYR A 100 20.14 10.29 23.96
CA TYR A 100 19.78 9.60 22.71
C TYR A 100 20.99 8.92 22.09
N ASN A 101 20.74 7.91 21.26
CA ASN A 101 21.78 7.23 20.49
C ASN A 101 21.37 7.01 19.03
N LYS A 102 20.21 7.53 18.61
CA LYS A 102 19.71 7.38 17.26
C LYS A 102 19.08 8.68 16.78
N VAL A 103 19.50 9.12 15.61
CA VAL A 103 18.88 10.22 14.86
C VAL A 103 18.26 9.64 13.61
N THR A 104 16.97 9.87 13.46
CA THR A 104 16.12 9.38 12.38
C THR A 104 15.58 10.58 11.62
N ILE A 105 15.59 10.54 10.29
CA ILE A 105 14.94 11.57 9.48
C ILE A 105 13.57 11.07 9.01
N CYS A 106 12.60 11.98 8.96
CA CYS A 106 11.23 11.74 8.53
C CYS A 106 10.90 12.68 7.36
N PRO A 107 11.44 12.43 6.15
CA PRO A 107 11.07 13.22 4.99
C PRO A 107 9.62 12.91 4.60
N TYR A 108 8.82 13.95 4.44
CA TYR A 108 7.44 13.82 3.98
C TYR A 108 7.21 14.70 2.75
N PHE A 109 6.18 14.36 1.99
CA PHE A 109 5.72 15.12 0.84
C PHE A 109 4.21 15.23 0.88
N VAL A 110 3.71 16.46 0.81
CA VAL A 110 2.29 16.78 0.70
C VAL A 110 1.98 16.99 -0.77
N THR A 111 1.23 16.07 -1.34
CA THR A 111 0.79 16.12 -2.73
C THR A 111 -0.47 16.95 -2.83
N THR A 112 -0.54 17.85 -3.80
CA THR A 112 -1.57 18.88 -3.94
C THR A 112 -1.82 19.16 -5.42
N CYS A 113 -2.89 19.86 -5.77
CA CYS A 113 -3.09 20.26 -7.17
C CYS A 113 -2.00 21.23 -7.68
N LYS A 114 -1.32 21.97 -6.77
CA LYS A 114 -0.27 22.94 -7.12
C LYS A 114 1.00 22.26 -7.60
N ASN A 115 1.33 21.10 -7.01
CA ASN A 115 2.56 20.37 -7.33
C ASN A 115 2.30 19.07 -8.12
N ARG A 116 1.02 18.75 -8.42
CA ARG A 116 0.69 17.59 -9.26
C ARG A 116 -0.68 17.72 -9.92
N SER A 117 -0.67 17.60 -11.25
CA SER A 117 -1.89 17.54 -12.07
C SER A 117 -2.73 16.29 -11.76
N GLY A 118 -4.05 16.42 -11.83
CA GLY A 118 -5.01 15.34 -11.58
C GLY A 118 -5.21 14.98 -10.11
N VAL A 119 -4.62 15.73 -9.17
CA VAL A 119 -4.86 15.54 -7.74
C VAL A 119 -6.22 16.10 -7.36
N TYR A 120 -7.12 15.20 -6.99
CA TYR A 120 -8.46 15.53 -6.52
C TYR A 120 -8.49 16.08 -5.08
N LYS A 121 -7.78 15.41 -4.17
CA LYS A 121 -7.62 15.83 -2.77
C LYS A 121 -6.16 15.73 -2.37
N PRO A 122 -5.64 16.66 -1.56
CA PRO A 122 -4.26 16.58 -1.12
C PRO A 122 -4.05 15.38 -0.18
N TYR A 123 -2.82 14.85 -0.16
CA TYR A 123 -2.47 13.70 0.68
C TYR A 123 -0.98 13.70 1.05
N ILE A 124 -0.63 12.95 2.11
CA ILE A 124 0.73 12.88 2.63
C ILE A 124 1.36 11.54 2.26
N GLN A 125 2.62 11.60 1.86
CA GLN A 125 3.51 10.45 1.76
C GLN A 125 4.75 10.66 2.61
N TYR A 126 5.29 9.56 3.14
CA TYR A 126 6.56 9.54 3.85
C TYR A 126 7.58 8.72 3.10
N LEU A 127 8.83 9.19 3.10
CA LEU A 127 9.94 8.49 2.48
C LEU A 127 10.55 7.49 3.47
N LEU A 128 10.42 6.20 3.16
CA LEU A 128 11.01 5.11 3.93
C LEU A 128 12.21 4.51 3.20
N TYR A 129 13.17 4.03 3.97
CA TYR A 129 14.28 3.20 3.52
C TYR A 129 13.92 1.71 3.65
N LYS A 130 14.08 0.96 2.56
CA LYS A 130 13.99 -0.49 2.52
C LYS A 130 15.36 -1.10 2.69
N TYR A 131 15.52 -1.98 3.68
CA TYR A 131 16.72 -2.80 3.79
C TYR A 131 16.90 -3.68 2.54
N PRO A 132 18.14 -3.85 2.04
CA PRO A 132 18.43 -4.74 0.91
C PRO A 132 17.90 -6.16 1.17
N SER A 133 17.42 -6.82 0.13
CA SER A 133 16.84 -8.18 0.22
C SER A 133 17.82 -9.21 0.80
N GLU A 134 19.11 -8.97 0.65
CA GLU A 134 20.20 -9.86 1.07
C GLU A 134 20.48 -9.78 2.58
N ASP A 135 19.94 -8.77 3.28
CA ASP A 135 20.10 -8.67 4.72
C ASP A 135 19.29 -9.78 5.42
N LYS A 136 20.00 -10.76 6.00
CA LYS A 136 19.39 -11.93 6.64
C LYS A 136 18.43 -11.59 7.79
N LYS A 137 18.61 -10.43 8.45
CA LYS A 137 17.83 -10.07 9.65
C LYS A 137 16.71 -9.10 9.33
N TYR A 138 16.96 -8.15 8.44
CA TYR A 138 16.04 -7.05 8.17
C TYR A 138 15.63 -6.95 6.71
N GLY A 139 15.97 -7.92 5.86
CA GLY A 139 15.72 -7.84 4.42
C GLY A 139 14.29 -7.44 4.08
N ASN A 140 14.16 -6.49 3.15
CA ASN A 140 12.89 -5.90 2.71
C ASN A 140 12.08 -5.13 3.77
N LEU A 141 12.60 -4.95 5.00
CA LEU A 141 11.94 -4.16 6.03
C LEU A 141 12.03 -2.66 5.70
N LEU A 142 10.89 -1.97 5.76
CA LEU A 142 10.81 -0.52 5.60
C LEU A 142 10.94 0.18 6.96
N VAL A 143 11.86 1.14 7.04
CA VAL A 143 12.13 1.98 8.21
C VAL A 143 12.30 3.44 7.78
N PHE A 144 12.17 4.39 8.69
CA PHE A 144 12.72 5.73 8.44
C PHE A 144 14.25 5.66 8.35
N PRO A 145 14.90 6.40 7.44
CA PRO A 145 16.36 6.46 7.40
C PRO A 145 16.91 7.00 8.73
N PHE A 146 17.93 6.32 9.27
CA PHE A 146 18.53 6.69 10.56
C PHE A 146 20.04 6.50 10.58
N THR A 147 20.67 7.18 11.53
CA THR A 147 22.07 6.98 11.89
C THR A 147 22.21 6.82 13.41
N ILE A 148 23.20 6.04 13.82
CA ILE A 148 23.52 5.82 15.22
C ILE A 148 24.57 6.83 15.61
N VAL A 149 24.34 7.51 16.72
CA VAL A 149 25.16 8.64 17.17
C VAL A 149 25.62 8.41 18.60
N ARG A 150 26.72 9.06 18.96
CA ARG A 150 27.09 9.24 20.36
C ARG A 150 26.20 10.32 20.96
N PRO A 151 25.94 10.29 22.28
CA PRO A 151 25.29 11.40 22.98
C PRO A 151 26.00 12.74 22.72
N ASN A 152 25.28 13.85 22.86
CA ASN A 152 25.79 15.22 22.75
C ASN A 152 26.28 15.67 21.36
N ILE A 153 25.92 14.96 20.29
CA ILE A 153 26.19 15.41 18.91
C ILE A 153 25.07 16.34 18.44
N ASN A 154 25.41 17.44 17.75
CA ASN A 154 24.41 18.31 17.15
C ASN A 154 23.45 17.52 16.21
N VAL A 155 22.19 17.43 16.64
CA VAL A 155 21.14 16.64 15.98
C VAL A 155 20.83 17.18 14.59
N GLN A 156 20.67 18.51 14.48
CA GLN A 156 20.33 19.17 13.22
C GLN A 156 21.41 18.91 12.17
N VAL A 157 22.68 19.14 12.50
CA VAL A 157 23.81 18.88 11.58
C VAL A 157 23.86 17.41 11.15
N THR A 158 23.59 16.49 12.08
CA THR A 158 23.61 15.06 11.79
C THR A 158 22.45 14.64 10.89
N ALA A 159 21.24 15.13 11.18
CA ALA A 159 20.04 14.87 10.40
C ALA A 159 20.16 15.47 8.99
N ASP A 160 20.70 16.68 8.85
CA ASP A 160 20.92 17.35 7.57
C ASP A 160 21.94 16.60 6.72
N LYS A 161 23.02 16.11 7.34
CA LYS A 161 24.01 15.25 6.67
C LYS A 161 23.38 13.95 6.18
N LEU A 162 22.54 13.32 7.00
CA LEU A 162 21.81 12.11 6.63
C LEU A 162 20.82 12.38 5.48
N LEU A 163 20.03 13.45 5.56
CA LEU A 163 19.10 13.85 4.50
C LEU A 163 19.84 14.07 3.18
N LYS A 164 20.94 14.84 3.21
CA LYS A 164 21.77 15.08 2.01
C LYS A 164 22.30 13.78 1.41
N SER A 165 22.63 12.77 2.22
CA SER A 165 23.06 11.46 1.72
C SER A 165 21.92 10.66 1.07
N VAL A 166 20.67 10.87 1.51
CA VAL A 166 19.49 10.14 1.04
C VAL A 166 18.91 10.77 -0.23
N ILE A 167 18.64 12.08 -0.22
CA ILE A 167 17.91 12.77 -1.30
C ILE A 167 18.80 13.71 -2.13
N LYS A 168 20.06 13.93 -1.74
CA LYS A 168 21.00 14.84 -2.42
C LYS A 168 20.55 16.30 -2.50
N THR A 169 19.63 16.71 -1.62
CA THR A 169 19.08 18.07 -1.54
C THR A 169 19.32 18.65 -0.14
N LYS A 170 19.48 19.98 -0.05
CA LYS A 170 19.58 20.71 1.21
C LYS A 170 18.24 21.36 1.53
N ILE A 171 17.59 20.89 2.59
CA ILE A 171 16.30 21.41 3.07
C ILE A 171 16.42 21.57 4.58
N ALA A 172 15.90 22.67 5.11
CA ALA A 172 15.91 22.92 6.54
C ALA A 172 14.89 21.99 7.24
N PRO A 173 15.21 21.45 8.43
CA PRO A 173 14.25 20.67 9.19
C PRO A 173 13.11 21.55 9.67
N LYS A 174 11.90 20.99 9.72
CA LYS A 174 10.72 21.66 10.29
C LYS A 174 10.71 21.60 11.81
N GLY A 175 11.30 20.56 12.39
CA GLY A 175 11.34 20.31 13.83
C GLY A 175 11.60 18.85 14.12
N PHE A 176 11.43 18.44 15.38
CA PHE A 176 11.70 17.08 15.84
C PHE A 176 10.68 16.57 16.85
N ILE A 177 10.62 15.24 16.98
CA ILE A 177 10.00 14.53 18.10
C ILE A 177 11.08 13.65 18.72
N GLN A 178 11.21 13.71 20.04
CA GLN A 178 12.07 12.78 20.79
C GLN A 178 11.21 11.71 21.44
N ASP A 179 11.49 10.45 21.10
CA ASP A 179 10.85 9.28 21.71
C ASP A 179 11.94 8.32 22.19
N ASN A 180 12.03 8.18 23.51
CA ASN A 180 13.07 7.42 24.19
C ASN A 180 14.48 7.82 23.71
N ASN A 181 15.24 6.87 23.18
CA ASN A 181 16.61 7.06 22.70
C ASN A 181 16.69 7.47 21.21
N THR A 182 15.55 7.80 20.58
CA THR A 182 15.46 8.15 19.16
C THR A 182 14.93 9.57 18.98
N ILE A 183 15.61 10.34 18.14
CA ILE A 183 15.13 11.65 17.71
C ILE A 183 14.67 11.53 16.25
N PHE A 184 13.43 11.91 15.99
CA PHE A 184 12.81 11.94 14.68
C PHE A 184 12.79 13.38 14.18
N VAL A 185 13.53 13.68 13.11
CA VAL A 185 13.67 15.02 12.54
C VAL A 185 12.87 15.10 11.24
N PHE A 186 11.93 16.04 11.15
CA PHE A 186 10.98 16.12 10.05
C PHE A 186 11.43 17.10 8.97
N TYR A 187 11.27 16.71 7.70
CA TYR A 187 11.63 17.51 6.54
C TYR A 187 10.47 17.58 5.56
N ASP A 188 10.10 18.80 5.19
CA ASP A 188 9.07 19.07 4.19
C ASP A 188 9.70 19.09 2.80
N LEU A 189 9.41 18.07 1.99
CA LEU A 189 9.89 17.99 0.62
C LEU A 189 8.91 18.60 -0.38
N SER A 190 7.77 19.13 0.08
CA SER A 190 6.70 19.69 -0.75
C SER A 190 6.99 21.11 -1.21
N SER A 191 7.82 21.85 -0.45
CA SER A 191 8.11 23.29 -0.66
C SER A 191 9.33 23.56 -1.54
N VAL A 192 9.78 22.59 -2.34
CA VAL A 192 10.89 22.81 -3.28
C VAL A 192 10.34 23.57 -4.48
N ASP A 193 10.67 24.86 -4.57
CA ASP A 193 10.08 25.83 -5.50
C ASP A 193 10.08 25.40 -6.98
N GLU A 194 9.04 25.84 -7.68
CA GLU A 194 8.81 25.69 -9.13
C GLU A 194 9.96 26.22 -10.00
N TYR A 195 10.78 27.12 -9.47
CA TYR A 195 11.93 27.73 -10.15
C TYR A 195 13.29 27.18 -9.70
N SER A 196 13.31 26.18 -8.81
CA SER A 196 14.57 25.56 -8.43
C SER A 196 15.08 24.72 -9.60
N SER A 197 16.35 24.93 -9.98
CA SER A 197 17.09 24.11 -10.95
C SER A 197 17.34 22.67 -10.46
N ILE A 198 16.89 22.34 -9.25
CA ILE A 198 16.88 20.99 -8.70
C ILE A 198 15.74 20.27 -9.41
N PRO A 199 16.00 19.14 -10.12
CA PRO A 199 14.95 18.38 -10.77
C PRO A 199 13.93 18.08 -9.69
N ARG A 200 12.71 18.64 -9.83
CA ARG A 200 11.63 18.46 -8.88
C ARG A 200 11.64 16.96 -8.53
N ALA A 201 11.44 16.63 -7.26
CA ALA A 201 11.10 15.27 -6.89
C ALA A 201 9.98 14.70 -7.81
N GLU A 202 9.27 15.55 -8.55
CA GLU A 202 8.45 15.33 -9.75
C GLU A 202 8.96 14.46 -10.89
N GLN A 203 10.23 14.10 -11.03
CA GLN A 203 10.50 12.95 -11.92
C GLN A 203 10.11 11.60 -11.28
N GLN A 204 9.66 11.55 -10.03
CA GLN A 204 9.35 10.30 -9.30
C GLN A 204 7.95 9.72 -9.55
N TRP A 205 7.04 10.44 -10.22
CA TRP A 205 5.61 10.22 -9.95
C TRP A 205 4.93 9.20 -10.88
N LEU A 206 5.66 8.70 -11.88
CA LEU A 206 5.26 7.60 -12.77
C LEU A 206 6.49 6.79 -13.18
N LYS A 207 7.32 6.43 -12.20
CA LYS A 207 8.49 5.61 -12.45
C LYS A 207 8.15 4.13 -12.39
N LEU A 208 8.83 3.39 -13.25
CA LEU A 208 9.01 1.98 -13.03
C LEU A 208 9.98 1.81 -11.84
N ILE A 209 9.48 1.30 -10.73
CA ILE A 209 10.26 1.08 -9.50
C ILE A 209 10.45 -0.43 -9.33
N LYS A 210 11.70 -0.86 -9.19
CA LYS A 210 12.05 -2.25 -8.96
C LYS A 210 12.05 -2.60 -7.48
N GLN A 211 11.95 -3.89 -7.17
CA GLN A 211 12.12 -4.40 -5.82
C GLN A 211 13.48 -4.03 -5.22
N SER A 212 14.54 -3.91 -6.03
CA SER A 212 15.87 -3.55 -5.56
C SER A 212 16.01 -2.10 -5.09
N ASN A 213 15.02 -1.23 -5.36
CA ASN A 213 15.05 0.15 -4.90
C ASN A 213 15.02 0.22 -3.36
N ASN A 214 15.87 1.08 -2.79
CA ASN A 214 15.98 1.24 -1.34
C ASN A 214 15.10 2.36 -0.77
N LEU A 215 14.52 3.23 -1.60
CA LEU A 215 13.72 4.36 -1.13
C LEU A 215 12.30 4.26 -1.68
N TRP A 216 11.33 4.38 -0.77
CA TRP A 216 9.92 4.14 -1.05
C TRP A 216 9.08 5.27 -0.47
N TRP A 217 8.29 5.91 -1.33
CA TRP A 217 7.21 6.79 -0.90
C TRP A 217 6.03 5.94 -0.47
N VAL A 218 5.60 6.10 0.78
CA VAL A 218 4.57 5.26 1.40
C VAL A 218 3.43 6.14 1.89
N LEU A 219 2.19 5.71 1.61
CA LEU A 219 0.99 6.40 2.08
C LEU A 219 0.78 6.18 3.58
N ILE A 220 0.07 7.11 4.21
CA ILE A 220 -0.38 6.94 5.61
C ILE A 220 -1.21 5.67 5.80
N ASP A 221 -2.07 5.32 4.84
CA ASP A 221 -2.85 4.07 4.85
C ASP A 221 -1.95 2.83 4.85
N GLU A 222 -0.86 2.82 4.08
CA GLU A 222 0.11 1.73 4.09
C GLU A 222 0.84 1.62 5.43
N ILE A 223 1.20 2.76 6.04
CA ILE A 223 1.88 2.80 7.33
C ILE A 223 0.94 2.34 8.46
N CYS A 224 -0.23 2.95 8.57
CA CYS A 224 -1.10 2.80 9.73
C CYS A 224 -2.07 1.62 9.61
N ASN A 225 -2.62 1.35 8.43
CA ASN A 225 -3.64 0.31 8.27
C ASN A 225 -3.01 -1.00 7.78
N HIS A 226 -2.25 -0.96 6.69
CA HIS A 226 -1.66 -2.18 6.12
C HIS A 226 -0.39 -2.64 6.85
N ARG A 227 0.36 -1.71 7.43
CA ARG A 227 1.70 -1.92 8.02
C ARG A 227 2.70 -2.56 7.05
N LYS A 228 2.49 -2.31 5.77
CA LYS A 228 3.32 -2.77 4.64
C LYS A 228 3.05 -1.89 3.42
N SER A 229 4.05 -1.76 2.56
CA SER A 229 3.88 -1.21 1.21
C SER A 229 4.19 -2.32 0.21
N LEU A 230 3.28 -2.60 -0.71
CA LEU A 230 3.33 -3.82 -1.54
C LEU A 230 3.37 -5.08 -0.64
N ASN A 231 4.45 -5.86 -0.74
CA ASN A 231 4.77 -6.99 0.12
C ASN A 231 5.87 -6.68 1.17
N PHE A 232 6.37 -5.45 1.22
CA PHE A 232 7.44 -5.05 2.13
C PHE A 232 6.88 -4.63 3.50
N PRO A 233 7.21 -5.34 4.59
CA PRO A 233 6.70 -5.00 5.93
C PRO A 233 7.27 -3.65 6.40
N ILE A 234 6.47 -2.87 7.11
CA ILE A 234 6.89 -1.62 7.75
C ILE A 234 7.21 -1.90 9.22
N HIS A 235 8.38 -1.45 9.66
CA HIS A 235 8.83 -1.67 11.03
C HIS A 235 7.94 -0.93 12.05
N LYS A 236 7.69 -1.55 13.20
CA LYS A 236 6.82 -1.02 14.25
C LYS A 236 7.23 0.36 14.77
N SER A 237 8.51 0.71 14.71
CA SER A 237 8.95 2.06 15.12
C SER A 237 8.37 3.17 14.23
N VAL A 238 8.12 2.86 12.95
CA VAL A 238 7.46 3.79 12.03
C VAL A 238 5.99 3.89 12.42
N THR A 239 5.28 2.76 12.54
CA THR A 239 3.84 2.77 12.85
C THR A 239 3.54 3.40 14.22
N ASN A 240 4.37 3.12 15.22
CA ASN A 240 4.21 3.66 16.57
C ASN A 240 4.40 5.18 16.62
N LEU A 241 5.28 5.75 15.79
CA LEU A 241 5.42 7.22 15.70
C LEU A 241 4.08 7.88 15.37
N PHE A 242 3.34 7.33 14.40
CA PHE A 242 2.04 7.86 13.98
C PHE A 242 0.93 7.59 14.99
N TYR A 243 0.87 6.39 15.57
CA TYR A 243 -0.15 6.10 16.59
C TYR A 243 0.04 6.91 17.87
N ASN A 244 1.29 7.20 18.25
CA ASN A 244 1.59 8.06 19.39
C ASN A 244 1.40 9.55 19.07
N ASN A 245 1.40 9.92 17.78
CA ASN A 245 1.23 11.30 17.32
C ASN A 245 0.20 11.38 16.19
N PRO A 246 -1.11 11.19 16.47
CA PRO A 246 -2.13 11.10 15.43
C PRO A 246 -2.26 12.34 14.54
N ILE A 247 -1.78 13.51 14.99
CA ILE A 247 -1.75 14.73 14.18
C ILE A 247 -0.90 14.55 12.91
N LEU A 248 0.13 13.70 12.94
CA LEU A 248 0.99 13.40 11.79
C LEU A 248 0.30 12.62 10.67
N ILE A 249 -0.90 12.09 10.94
CA ILE A 249 -1.69 11.24 10.03
C ILE A 249 -2.56 12.10 9.10
N TYR A 250 -3.04 13.24 9.58
CA TYR A 250 -4.11 14.00 8.93
C TYR A 250 -3.64 15.32 8.33
N LEU A 251 -4.15 15.61 7.14
CA LEU A 251 -4.22 16.98 6.62
C LEU A 251 -5.55 17.60 7.04
N LYS A 252 -5.58 18.93 7.17
CA LYS A 252 -6.78 19.68 7.52
C LYS A 252 -7.17 20.65 6.41
N GLN A 253 -8.47 20.75 6.15
CA GLN A 253 -9.09 21.79 5.32
C GLN A 253 -10.17 22.46 6.17
N ASN A 254 -10.07 23.78 6.37
CA ASN A 254 -11.00 24.54 7.23
C ASN A 254 -11.21 23.88 8.61
N MET A 255 -10.11 23.50 9.28
CA MET A 255 -10.07 22.80 10.58
C MET A 255 -10.59 21.35 10.59
N LYS A 256 -11.17 20.84 9.50
CA LYS A 256 -11.65 19.46 9.39
C LYS A 256 -10.56 18.57 8.81
N ASN A 257 -10.41 17.36 9.34
CA ASN A 257 -9.54 16.36 8.74
C ASN A 257 -10.09 15.97 7.37
N ILE A 258 -9.20 15.87 6.39
CA ILE A 258 -9.56 15.39 5.05
C ILE A 258 -9.37 13.87 4.96
N ASP A 259 -10.07 13.26 4.00
CA ASP A 259 -9.95 11.82 3.74
C ASP A 259 -8.52 11.43 3.37
N ILE A 260 -8.04 10.34 3.97
CA ILE A 260 -6.77 9.73 3.62
C ILE A 260 -7.02 8.74 2.48
N PRO A 261 -6.30 8.82 1.35
CA PRO A 261 -6.48 7.85 0.28
C PRO A 261 -6.02 6.46 0.74
N ILE A 262 -6.77 5.44 0.33
CA ILE A 262 -6.42 4.04 0.51
C ILE A 262 -5.45 3.63 -0.59
N VAL A 263 -4.48 2.78 -0.26
CA VAL A 263 -3.63 2.14 -1.27
C VAL A 263 -4.40 1.06 -2.00
N ALA A 264 -4.44 1.15 -3.33
CA ALA A 264 -5.05 0.12 -4.15
C ALA A 264 -4.15 -0.23 -5.33
N TYR A 265 -4.43 -1.37 -5.96
CA TYR A 265 -3.61 -1.90 -7.02
C TYR A 265 -4.44 -2.26 -8.24
N TYR A 266 -3.83 -2.10 -9.40
CA TYR A 266 -4.36 -2.49 -10.69
C TYR A 266 -3.31 -3.29 -11.44
N GLY A 267 -3.67 -4.48 -11.91
CA GLY A 267 -2.78 -5.36 -12.68
C GLY A 267 -3.19 -5.45 -14.14
N ASN A 268 -2.23 -5.48 -15.05
CA ASN A 268 -2.48 -5.66 -16.48
C ASN A 268 -1.22 -6.16 -17.20
N TYR A 269 -1.34 -6.41 -18.51
CA TYR A 269 -0.21 -6.62 -19.41
C TYR A 269 0.69 -5.38 -19.44
N TYR A 270 2.00 -5.58 -19.34
CA TYR A 270 2.98 -4.52 -19.06
C TYR A 270 2.94 -3.34 -20.06
N LYS A 271 2.55 -3.57 -21.32
CA LYS A 271 2.49 -2.51 -22.34
C LYS A 271 1.41 -1.46 -22.05
N PHE A 272 0.41 -1.79 -21.25
CA PHE A 272 -0.63 -0.83 -20.85
C PHE A 272 -0.25 -0.01 -19.62
N LEU A 273 0.83 -0.36 -18.91
CA LEU A 273 1.22 0.36 -17.70
C LEU A 273 1.50 1.85 -17.96
N PRO A 274 2.31 2.24 -18.97
CA PRO A 274 2.61 3.65 -19.20
C PRO A 274 1.34 4.48 -19.42
N ILE A 275 0.44 4.04 -20.30
CA ILE A 275 -0.79 4.79 -20.60
C ILE A 275 -1.72 4.88 -19.38
N ILE A 276 -1.90 3.80 -18.61
CA ILE A 276 -2.75 3.81 -17.42
C ILE A 276 -2.11 4.63 -16.29
N SER A 277 -0.79 4.62 -16.20
CA SER A 277 -0.07 5.43 -15.21
C SER A 277 -0.16 6.92 -15.55
N SER A 278 -0.14 7.29 -16.83
CA SER A 278 -0.23 8.68 -17.25
C SER A 278 -1.65 9.23 -17.23
N LEU A 279 -2.63 8.41 -17.61
CA LEU A 279 -4.02 8.82 -17.82
C LEU A 279 -5.00 8.28 -16.78
N GLY A 280 -4.54 7.52 -15.79
CA GLY A 280 -5.40 6.79 -14.86
C GLY A 280 -6.04 5.54 -15.46
N GLN A 281 -6.73 4.78 -14.62
CA GLN A 281 -7.52 3.63 -15.05
C GLN A 281 -8.77 4.12 -15.80
N LYS A 282 -9.14 3.43 -16.89
CA LYS A 282 -10.43 3.66 -17.55
C LYS A 282 -11.57 2.95 -16.80
N PRO A 283 -12.82 3.46 -16.87
CA PRO A 283 -13.94 2.73 -16.31
C PRO A 283 -14.11 1.41 -17.05
N THR A 284 -14.64 0.39 -16.37
CA THR A 284 -14.89 -0.89 -17.01
C THR A 284 -16.06 -0.77 -17.99
N ALA A 285 -15.90 -1.33 -19.19
CA ALA A 285 -16.89 -1.29 -20.27
C ALA A 285 -17.47 -2.67 -20.61
N TRP A 286 -17.30 -3.66 -19.73
CA TRP A 286 -17.78 -5.02 -19.97
C TRP A 286 -19.31 -5.08 -19.84
N PRO A 287 -20.01 -5.87 -20.68
CA PRO A 287 -21.43 -6.14 -20.46
C PRO A 287 -21.62 -6.93 -19.16
N ASN A 288 -22.69 -6.63 -18.40
CA ASN A 288 -23.04 -7.26 -17.11
C ASN A 288 -22.03 -7.01 -15.97
N LEU A 289 -21.58 -5.76 -15.81
CA LEU A 289 -20.67 -5.40 -14.71
C LEU A 289 -21.31 -5.55 -13.34
N GLU A 290 -20.60 -6.23 -12.44
CA GLU A 290 -21.06 -6.55 -11.08
C GLU A 290 -21.49 -5.33 -10.26
N PHE A 291 -20.94 -4.15 -10.52
CA PHE A 291 -21.28 -2.93 -9.77
C PHE A 291 -21.42 -1.71 -10.67
N GLY A 292 -21.59 -1.90 -11.98
CA GLY A 292 -21.70 -0.81 -12.96
C GLY A 292 -20.37 -0.38 -13.62
N PRO A 293 -20.43 0.56 -14.58
CA PRO A 293 -19.31 1.00 -15.42
C PRO A 293 -18.38 2.00 -14.70
N TYR A 294 -17.79 1.57 -13.60
CA TYR A 294 -16.93 2.39 -12.74
C TYR A 294 -15.47 1.95 -12.76
N PHE A 295 -14.65 2.50 -11.87
CA PHE A 295 -13.21 2.22 -11.76
C PHE A 295 -12.95 1.19 -10.65
N TYR A 296 -12.24 0.12 -10.98
CA TYR A 296 -12.10 -1.06 -10.13
C TYR A 296 -10.66 -1.31 -9.73
N PHE A 297 -10.42 -1.40 -8.43
CA PHE A 297 -9.12 -1.70 -7.84
C PHE A 297 -9.20 -2.90 -6.91
N THR A 298 -8.04 -3.42 -6.54
CA THR A 298 -7.92 -4.60 -5.68
C THR A 298 -6.71 -4.49 -4.75
N SER A 299 -6.57 -5.45 -3.84
CA SER A 299 -5.33 -5.67 -3.08
C SER A 299 -4.12 -5.98 -3.97
N TYR A 300 -2.92 -5.89 -3.39
CA TYR A 300 -1.66 -6.27 -4.04
C TYR A 300 -1.73 -7.68 -4.65
N THR A 301 -2.12 -8.68 -3.86
CA THR A 301 -2.27 -10.08 -4.32
C THR A 301 -3.33 -10.23 -5.42
N GLY A 302 -4.43 -9.46 -5.35
CA GLY A 302 -5.44 -9.47 -6.39
C GLY A 302 -4.96 -8.87 -7.71
N ALA A 303 -4.06 -7.87 -7.68
CA ALA A 303 -3.51 -7.30 -8.91
C ALA A 303 -2.67 -8.32 -9.70
N PHE A 304 -1.99 -9.26 -9.03
CA PHE A 304 -1.30 -10.37 -9.71
C PHE A 304 -2.24 -11.25 -10.53
N ARG A 305 -3.53 -11.36 -10.19
CA ARG A 305 -4.49 -12.10 -11.01
C ARG A 305 -4.53 -11.56 -12.44
N TYR A 306 -4.60 -10.24 -12.56
CA TYR A 306 -4.76 -9.55 -13.84
C TYR A 306 -3.43 -9.22 -14.52
N ALA A 307 -2.35 -9.13 -13.73
CA ALA A 307 -1.00 -8.96 -14.25
C ALA A 307 -0.33 -10.29 -14.64
N GLY A 308 -0.77 -11.42 -14.11
CA GLY A 308 -0.16 -12.73 -14.35
C GLY A 308 -0.91 -13.61 -15.34
N TRP A 309 -2.23 -13.47 -15.47
CA TRP A 309 -3.06 -14.37 -16.29
C TRP A 309 -4.17 -13.64 -17.03
N THR A 310 -4.59 -14.18 -18.17
CA THR A 310 -5.79 -13.75 -18.91
C THR A 310 -7.05 -14.02 -18.08
N SER A 311 -8.13 -13.28 -18.34
CA SER A 311 -9.37 -13.35 -17.55
C SER A 311 -10.04 -14.72 -17.59
N ASN A 312 -9.83 -15.47 -18.68
CA ASN A 312 -10.43 -16.77 -18.97
C ASN A 312 -9.43 -17.95 -18.92
N TYR A 313 -8.15 -17.73 -18.55
CA TYR A 313 -7.10 -18.75 -18.59
C TYR A 313 -6.99 -19.43 -19.97
N GLN A 314 -7.07 -18.61 -21.00
CA GLN A 314 -6.87 -19.03 -22.39
C GLN A 314 -5.82 -18.15 -23.04
N GLN A 315 -5.17 -18.69 -24.07
CA GLN A 315 -4.25 -17.96 -24.91
C GLN A 315 -4.88 -16.66 -25.42
N ARG A 316 -4.11 -15.57 -25.41
CA ARG A 316 -4.54 -14.27 -25.90
C ARG A 316 -3.51 -13.73 -26.88
N ASN A 317 -4.01 -13.38 -28.06
CA ASN A 317 -3.26 -12.69 -29.09
C ASN A 317 -3.64 -11.21 -29.11
N VAL A 318 -2.65 -10.32 -29.22
CA VAL A 318 -2.87 -8.87 -29.36
C VAL A 318 -1.89 -8.34 -30.40
N TYR A 319 -2.42 -7.84 -31.53
CA TYR A 319 -1.66 -7.38 -32.69
C TYR A 319 -0.72 -8.46 -33.26
N ASP A 320 -1.27 -9.63 -33.56
CA ASP A 320 -0.57 -10.78 -34.15
C ASP A 320 0.60 -11.30 -33.31
N ARG A 321 0.56 -11.05 -32.00
CA ARG A 321 1.52 -11.56 -31.03
C ARG A 321 0.82 -12.19 -29.87
N ASP A 322 1.24 -13.40 -29.54
CA ASP A 322 0.79 -14.07 -28.34
C ASP A 322 1.38 -13.37 -27.11
N ILE A 323 0.49 -12.90 -26.24
CA ILE A 323 0.86 -12.23 -24.99
C ILE A 323 0.70 -13.15 -23.79
N SER A 324 0.27 -14.38 -24.00
CA SER A 324 0.14 -15.43 -23.00
C SER A 324 0.42 -16.80 -23.59
N ASP A 325 0.72 -17.77 -22.73
CA ASP A 325 0.75 -19.18 -23.10
C ASP A 325 -0.66 -19.79 -23.26
N GLU A 326 -0.71 -21.08 -23.57
CA GLU A 326 -1.93 -21.86 -23.79
C GLU A 326 -2.84 -21.88 -22.54
N ASP A 327 -2.25 -21.86 -21.34
CA ASP A 327 -2.95 -21.79 -20.04
C ASP A 327 -3.34 -20.34 -19.66
N GLY A 328 -3.05 -19.37 -20.53
CA GLY A 328 -3.36 -17.97 -20.35
C GLY A 328 -2.45 -17.23 -19.36
N LYS A 329 -1.33 -17.81 -18.91
CA LYS A 329 -0.32 -17.08 -18.16
C LYS A 329 0.37 -16.08 -19.09
N LEU A 330 0.41 -14.82 -18.70
CA LEU A 330 0.97 -13.74 -19.52
C LEU A 330 2.49 -13.94 -19.69
N THR A 331 3.02 -13.47 -20.81
CA THR A 331 4.48 -13.45 -21.04
C THR A 331 5.16 -12.39 -20.18
N LYS A 332 4.47 -11.28 -19.90
CA LYS A 332 4.96 -10.23 -19.01
C LYS A 332 3.82 -9.41 -18.40
N GLY A 333 3.87 -9.27 -17.08
CA GLY A 333 2.88 -8.55 -16.29
C GLY A 333 3.37 -7.23 -15.73
N GLY A 334 2.43 -6.41 -15.30
CA GLY A 334 2.74 -5.23 -14.51
C GLY A 334 1.61 -4.81 -13.58
N ILE A 335 1.97 -4.16 -12.49
CA ILE A 335 1.07 -3.64 -11.47
C ILE A 335 1.30 -2.15 -11.30
N ILE A 336 0.22 -1.41 -11.13
CA ILE A 336 0.24 0.01 -10.79
C ILE A 336 -0.34 0.14 -9.38
N ARG A 337 0.39 0.85 -8.53
CA ARG A 337 -0.07 1.25 -7.19
C ARG A 337 -0.77 2.60 -7.30
N PHE A 338 -1.93 2.74 -6.69
CA PHE A 338 -2.77 3.93 -6.72
C PHE A 338 -3.04 4.45 -5.31
N ALA A 339 -3.19 5.77 -5.19
CA ALA A 339 -3.94 6.41 -4.12
C ALA A 339 -5.41 6.51 -4.57
N VAL A 340 -6.33 5.94 -3.78
CA VAL A 340 -7.76 5.90 -4.10
C VAL A 340 -8.56 6.60 -2.99
N PHE A 341 -9.31 7.63 -3.37
CA PHE A 341 -10.14 8.44 -2.48
C PHE A 341 -11.55 7.86 -2.42
N MET A 342 -11.85 7.14 -1.33
CA MET A 342 -13.11 6.42 -1.20
C MET A 342 -14.28 7.35 -0.84
N GLU A 343 -14.05 8.41 -0.08
CA GLU A 343 -15.09 9.35 0.40
C GLU A 343 -16.25 8.62 1.10
N LYS A 344 -17.50 9.03 0.86
CA LYS A 344 -18.69 8.35 1.35
C LYS A 344 -18.81 6.96 0.72
N THR A 345 -18.34 5.97 1.46
CA THR A 345 -18.20 4.58 1.01
C THR A 345 -19.32 3.72 1.54
N ASP A 346 -19.88 2.85 0.70
CA ASP A 346 -20.68 1.72 1.18
C ASP A 346 -19.81 0.48 1.35
N VAL A 347 -19.88 -0.12 2.53
CA VAL A 347 -18.91 -1.10 3.02
C VAL A 347 -19.60 -2.45 3.16
N LEU A 348 -19.25 -3.36 2.25
CA LEU A 348 -19.82 -4.69 2.13
C LEU A 348 -18.83 -5.72 2.71
N LEU A 349 -18.81 -5.84 4.05
CA LEU A 349 -18.01 -6.81 4.80
C LEU A 349 -18.83 -8.02 5.22
N ASP A 350 -18.32 -9.23 4.93
CA ASP A 350 -18.93 -10.51 5.31
C ASP A 350 -20.43 -10.63 4.98
N VAL A 351 -20.84 -9.94 3.91
CA VAL A 351 -22.24 -9.85 3.54
C VAL A 351 -22.69 -11.15 2.89
N ARG A 352 -23.91 -11.60 3.25
CA ARG A 352 -24.51 -12.78 2.63
C ARG A 352 -24.65 -12.57 1.11
N LYS A 353 -24.40 -13.64 0.33
CA LYS A 353 -24.44 -13.63 -1.14
C LYS A 353 -25.71 -12.97 -1.71
N ASN A 354 -26.88 -13.21 -1.10
CA ASN A 354 -28.15 -12.65 -1.57
C ASN A 354 -28.19 -11.11 -1.50
N ILE A 355 -27.51 -10.50 -0.53
CA ILE A 355 -27.43 -9.04 -0.42
C ILE A 355 -26.55 -8.51 -1.55
N ILE A 356 -25.39 -9.13 -1.81
CA ILE A 356 -24.50 -8.69 -2.89
C ILE A 356 -25.14 -8.91 -4.25
N GLN A 357 -25.92 -9.98 -4.43
CA GLN A 357 -26.67 -10.19 -5.67
C GLN A 357 -27.64 -9.03 -5.96
N LYS A 358 -28.16 -8.34 -4.92
CA LYS A 358 -28.95 -7.12 -5.14
C LYS A 358 -28.12 -6.01 -5.78
N TYR A 359 -26.86 -5.85 -5.36
CA TYR A 359 -25.94 -4.87 -5.98
C TYR A 359 -25.53 -5.28 -7.39
N ILE A 360 -25.38 -6.58 -7.68
CA ILE A 360 -25.07 -7.07 -9.04
C ILE A 360 -26.25 -6.88 -9.98
N ASN A 361 -27.44 -7.18 -9.49
CA ASN A 361 -28.66 -7.09 -10.27
C ASN A 361 -29.22 -5.66 -10.29
N ASP A 362 -28.55 -4.71 -9.63
CA ASP A 362 -28.90 -3.29 -9.61
C ASP A 362 -28.53 -2.66 -10.95
N THR A 363 -29.39 -2.86 -11.94
CA THR A 363 -29.22 -2.29 -13.29
C THR A 363 -29.25 -0.76 -13.28
N GLU A 364 -29.83 -0.15 -12.24
CA GLU A 364 -29.93 1.30 -12.09
C GLU A 364 -28.76 1.93 -11.32
N ASN A 365 -27.86 1.11 -10.76
CA ASN A 365 -26.75 1.54 -9.91
C ASN A 365 -27.21 2.47 -8.77
N GLU A 366 -28.31 2.13 -8.10
CA GLU A 366 -28.87 2.83 -6.94
C GLU A 366 -27.82 3.15 -5.87
N TRP A 367 -26.88 2.23 -5.63
CA TRP A 367 -25.81 2.48 -4.66
C TRP A 367 -25.00 3.74 -5.03
N ALA A 368 -24.72 3.97 -6.32
CA ALA A 368 -23.94 5.09 -6.80
C ALA A 368 -24.72 6.41 -6.77
N LYS A 369 -26.05 6.38 -6.56
CA LYS A 369 -26.85 7.57 -6.24
C LYS A 369 -26.61 8.06 -4.81
N ARG A 370 -26.22 7.15 -3.90
CA ARG A 370 -26.09 7.42 -2.45
C ARG A 370 -24.65 7.53 -1.95
N PHE A 371 -23.72 6.88 -2.65
CA PHE A 371 -22.33 6.71 -2.25
C PHE A 371 -21.36 7.06 -3.39
N ASN A 372 -20.14 7.41 -3.02
CA ASN A 372 -19.04 7.75 -3.93
C ASN A 372 -18.18 6.53 -4.28
N SER A 373 -18.26 5.47 -3.47
CA SER A 373 -17.47 4.26 -3.66
C SER A 373 -18.08 3.04 -2.98
N LEU A 374 -17.61 1.85 -3.37
CA LEU A 374 -17.87 0.57 -2.72
C LEU A 374 -16.58 -0.05 -2.24
N TYR A 375 -16.61 -0.59 -1.02
CA TYR A 375 -15.60 -1.50 -0.52
C TYR A 375 -16.24 -2.89 -0.35
N ILE A 376 -15.82 -3.86 -1.15
CA ILE A 376 -16.27 -5.24 -1.03
C ILE A 376 -15.16 -6.07 -0.40
N GLY A 377 -15.42 -6.57 0.81
CA GLY A 377 -14.51 -7.44 1.54
C GLY A 377 -14.55 -8.89 1.05
N LYS A 378 -14.12 -9.80 1.93
CA LYS A 378 -14.24 -11.24 1.67
C LYS A 378 -15.71 -11.64 1.63
N VAL A 379 -16.11 -12.40 0.61
CA VAL A 379 -17.50 -12.85 0.46
C VAL A 379 -17.57 -14.37 0.48
N PRO A 380 -18.01 -15.00 1.59
CA PRO A 380 -18.20 -16.43 1.65
C PRO A 380 -19.40 -16.88 0.80
N ARG A 381 -19.28 -18.04 0.15
CA ARG A 381 -20.40 -18.77 -0.47
C ARG A 381 -21.00 -19.76 0.54
N VAL A 382 -22.23 -20.17 0.26
CA VAL A 382 -23.03 -21.09 1.10
C VAL A 382 -22.35 -22.46 1.30
N ASN A 383 -21.47 -22.89 0.38
CA ASN A 383 -20.74 -24.16 0.43
C ASN A 383 -19.32 -24.03 1.00
N ASN A 384 -19.04 -23.04 1.85
CA ASN A 384 -17.71 -22.69 2.37
C ASN A 384 -16.64 -22.31 1.32
N SER A 385 -16.96 -22.26 0.02
CA SER A 385 -16.09 -21.61 -0.97
C SER A 385 -16.20 -20.08 -0.87
N VAL A 386 -15.32 -19.32 -1.52
CA VAL A 386 -15.29 -17.86 -1.38
C VAL A 386 -15.44 -17.23 -2.75
N TRP A 387 -16.35 -16.26 -2.87
CA TRP A 387 -16.62 -15.57 -4.13
C TRP A 387 -15.63 -14.43 -4.39
N TYR A 388 -15.34 -13.61 -3.37
CA TYR A 388 -14.21 -12.68 -3.38
C TYR A 388 -13.25 -13.01 -2.25
N ILE A 389 -12.04 -13.42 -2.60
CA ILE A 389 -10.97 -13.72 -1.61
C ILE A 389 -10.15 -12.46 -1.31
N ASN A 390 -10.02 -11.58 -2.29
CA ASN A 390 -9.35 -10.29 -2.16
C ASN A 390 -10.38 -9.15 -2.17
N PRO A 391 -10.12 -8.06 -1.43
CA PRO A 391 -11.02 -6.92 -1.43
C PRO A 391 -11.08 -6.29 -2.83
N LYS A 392 -12.29 -5.91 -3.24
CA LYS A 392 -12.53 -5.07 -4.42
C LYS A 392 -12.92 -3.68 -3.96
N LEU A 393 -12.30 -2.67 -4.56
CA LEU A 393 -12.61 -1.27 -4.35
C LEU A 393 -13.18 -0.71 -5.64
N VAL A 394 -14.33 -0.04 -5.58
CA VAL A 394 -14.96 0.58 -6.75
C VAL A 394 -15.15 2.06 -6.44
N VAL A 395 -14.65 2.95 -7.30
CA VAL A 395 -14.89 4.40 -7.17
C VAL A 395 -15.66 4.90 -8.38
N LYS A 396 -16.57 5.85 -8.13
CA LYS A 396 -17.53 6.34 -9.14
C LYS A 396 -16.88 7.29 -10.14
N LYS A 397 -16.03 8.20 -9.66
CA LYS A 397 -15.45 9.29 -10.44
C LYS A 397 -13.99 9.04 -10.77
N PHE A 398 -13.55 9.56 -11.91
CA PHE A 398 -12.18 9.40 -12.37
C PHE A 398 -11.17 10.08 -11.42
N GLU A 399 -11.54 11.22 -10.86
CA GLU A 399 -10.70 12.04 -9.98
C GLU A 399 -10.40 11.32 -8.65
N GLN A 400 -11.18 10.31 -8.27
CA GLN A 400 -10.96 9.53 -7.05
C GLN A 400 -9.75 8.59 -7.11
N GLN A 401 -8.99 8.56 -8.21
CA GLN A 401 -7.80 7.71 -8.35
C GLN A 401 -6.59 8.53 -8.80
N LEU A 402 -5.43 8.15 -8.29
CA LEU A 402 -4.18 8.75 -8.70
C LEU A 402 -3.05 7.70 -8.70
N PRO A 403 -2.46 7.39 -9.87
CA PRO A 403 -1.32 6.48 -9.95
C PRO A 403 -0.15 6.96 -9.08
N LEU A 404 0.57 6.06 -8.41
CA LEU A 404 1.72 6.40 -7.56
C LEU A 404 3.02 5.84 -8.10
N SER A 405 2.99 4.60 -8.59
CA SER A 405 4.19 3.90 -9.08
C SER A 405 3.79 2.71 -9.96
N MET A 406 4.68 2.34 -10.87
CA MET A 406 4.57 1.16 -11.72
C MET A 406 5.60 0.11 -11.30
N HIS A 407 5.22 -1.16 -11.42
CA HIS A 407 6.08 -2.29 -11.11
C HIS A 407 5.88 -3.38 -12.15
N LEU A 408 6.97 -3.96 -12.65
CA LEU A 408 6.89 -5.18 -13.45
C LEU A 408 6.74 -6.37 -12.51
N VAL A 409 5.98 -7.38 -12.93
CA VAL A 409 5.81 -8.62 -12.18
C VAL A 409 7.00 -9.52 -12.43
N ASP A 410 7.58 -10.08 -11.37
CA ASP A 410 8.51 -11.20 -11.51
C ASP A 410 7.70 -12.44 -11.91
N MET A 411 7.77 -12.79 -13.20
CA MET A 411 6.99 -13.91 -13.76
C MET A 411 7.40 -15.28 -13.19
N ASN A 412 8.59 -15.38 -12.59
CA ASN A 412 9.06 -16.59 -11.90
C ASN A 412 8.43 -16.74 -10.52
N SER A 413 7.95 -15.64 -9.92
CA SER A 413 7.21 -15.67 -8.66
C SER A 413 5.78 -16.22 -8.83
N LEU A 414 5.28 -16.32 -10.06
CA LEU A 414 3.93 -16.78 -10.36
C LEU A 414 3.82 -18.31 -10.32
N LYS A 415 2.76 -18.82 -9.69
CA LYS A 415 2.33 -20.22 -9.81
C LYS A 415 1.82 -20.55 -11.22
N SER A 416 1.41 -21.79 -11.46
CA SER A 416 0.71 -22.18 -12.70
C SER A 416 -0.66 -21.50 -12.80
N THR A 417 -1.40 -21.50 -11.69
CA THR A 417 -2.68 -20.80 -11.55
C THR A 417 -2.62 -19.75 -10.45
N TRP A 418 -3.48 -18.73 -10.54
CA TRP A 418 -3.54 -17.70 -9.51
C TRP A 418 -4.07 -18.29 -8.20
N ASP A 419 -3.30 -18.10 -7.13
CA ASP A 419 -3.64 -18.50 -5.78
C ASP A 419 -3.76 -17.25 -4.91
N PRO A 420 -4.98 -16.84 -4.52
CA PRO A 420 -5.19 -15.63 -3.73
C PRO A 420 -4.67 -15.71 -2.29
N LEU A 421 -4.25 -16.89 -1.81
CA LEU A 421 -3.65 -17.08 -0.50
C LEU A 421 -2.12 -17.16 -0.56
N TYR A 422 -1.54 -17.18 -1.76
CA TYR A 422 -0.11 -17.23 -1.93
C TYR A 422 0.53 -15.86 -1.69
N ASN A 423 1.49 -15.81 -0.76
CA ASN A 423 2.20 -14.59 -0.37
C ASN A 423 3.55 -14.42 -1.07
N GLY A 424 3.95 -15.35 -1.94
CA GLY A 424 5.25 -15.32 -2.61
C GLY A 424 5.28 -14.54 -3.91
N TYR A 425 4.21 -13.83 -4.27
CA TYR A 425 4.19 -12.94 -5.43
C TYR A 425 5.17 -11.76 -5.25
N GLN A 426 6.00 -11.50 -6.26
CA GLN A 426 7.04 -10.48 -6.24
C GLN A 426 6.98 -9.58 -7.49
N ILE A 427 7.53 -8.38 -7.35
CA ILE A 427 7.82 -7.49 -8.48
C ILE A 427 9.31 -7.62 -8.86
N GLU A 428 9.66 -7.30 -10.12
CA GLU A 428 11.06 -7.32 -10.62
C GLU A 428 11.98 -6.36 -9.86
#